data_AF-S8CCC6-F1
#
_entry.id   AF-S8CCC6-F1
#
_cell.length_a   1.000
_cell.length_b   1.000
_cell.length_c   1.000
_cell.angle_alpha   90.00
_cell.angle_beta   90.00
_cell.angle_gamma   90.00
#
_symmetry.space_group_name_H-M   'P 1'
#
loop_
_entity.id
_entity.type
_entity.pdbx_description
1 polymer ?
#
loop_
_entity_poly.entity_id
_entity_poly.type
_entity_poly.pdbx_seq_one_letter_code
_entity_poly.pdbx_strand_id
1 'polypeptide(L)'
;MRLYPPVAVDSVACIEDDTLPDGTFVGKGSFVSYLANSMGRMESIWGDDCGEYKPERMCLGKEMAYIQMKCIAASVLKKFSFDVLVEEGKVPQHVLSLTMRMKGGLPACLYELRKEWVFEFYEKKPEVKVIYH
;
A
#
# COMPACT_ATOMS: atom_id res chain seq x y z
N MET A 1 5.24 1.52 -4.47
CA MET A 1 4.55 0.24 -4.71
C MET A 1 5.39 -0.98 -4.33
N ARG A 2 6.71 -1.04 -4.57
CA ARG A 2 7.55 -2.23 -4.23
C ARG A 2 7.41 -2.76 -2.79
N LEU A 3 7.41 -1.89 -1.79
CA LEU A 3 7.26 -2.28 -0.38
C LEU A 3 5.81 -2.69 -0.04
N TYR A 4 4.83 -2.13 -0.74
CA TYR A 4 3.42 -2.44 -0.49
C TYR A 4 2.74 -2.70 -1.84
N PRO A 5 3.09 -3.82 -2.52
CA PRO A 5 2.60 -4.08 -3.86
C PRO A 5 1.10 -4.39 -3.79
N PRO A 6 0.26 -3.80 -4.66
CA PRO A 6 -1.15 -4.12 -4.68
C PRO A 6 -1.39 -5.60 -4.94
N VAL A 7 -0.57 -6.26 -5.75
CA VAL A 7 -0.62 -7.70 -6.01
C VAL A 7 0.61 -8.33 -5.40
N ALA A 8 0.43 -9.17 -4.38
CA ALA A 8 1.53 -9.73 -3.60
C ALA A 8 2.14 -10.99 -4.23
N VAL A 9 1.35 -11.73 -4.99
CA VAL A 9 1.72 -12.95 -5.70
C VAL A 9 1.32 -12.78 -7.14
N ASP A 10 2.28 -12.91 -8.04
CA ASP A 10 2.01 -12.98 -9.46
C ASP A 10 2.30 -14.40 -9.94
N SER A 11 1.43 -14.90 -10.81
CA SER A 11 1.40 -16.29 -11.23
C SER A 11 1.27 -16.34 -12.74
N VAL A 12 2.20 -17.04 -13.39
CA VAL A 12 2.20 -17.28 -14.83
C VAL A 12 1.98 -18.76 -15.10
N ALA A 13 1.26 -19.09 -16.16
CA ALA A 13 1.05 -20.47 -16.60
C ALA A 13 2.10 -20.86 -17.65
N CYS A 14 2.72 -22.03 -17.49
CA CYS A 14 3.63 -22.59 -18.47
C CYS A 14 2.85 -23.13 -19.67
N ILE A 15 3.13 -22.60 -20.85
CA ILE A 15 2.45 -22.99 -22.10
C ILE A 15 3.05 -24.28 -22.67
N GLU A 16 4.33 -24.52 -22.38
CA GLU A 16 5.13 -25.68 -22.77
C GLU A 16 6.04 -26.10 -21.60
N ASP A 17 6.65 -27.28 -21.71
CA ASP A 17 7.63 -27.75 -20.74
C ASP A 17 8.87 -26.83 -20.75
N ASP A 18 9.37 -26.46 -19.57
CA ASP A 18 10.52 -25.58 -19.41
C ASP A 18 11.39 -26.01 -18.22
N THR A 19 12.63 -25.53 -18.17
CA THR A 19 13.54 -25.73 -17.03
C THR A 19 14.08 -24.38 -16.57
N LEU A 20 13.81 -24.02 -15.32
CA LEU A 20 14.27 -22.76 -14.75
C LEU A 20 15.81 -22.71 -14.69
N PRO A 21 16.43 -21.52 -14.59
CA PRO A 21 17.89 -21.38 -14.55
C PRO A 21 18.59 -22.13 -13.41
N ASP A 22 17.87 -22.52 -12.36
CA ASP A 22 18.36 -23.31 -11.24
C ASP A 22 18.27 -24.84 -11.47
N GLY A 23 17.76 -25.27 -12.63
CA GLY A 23 17.56 -26.67 -13.00
C GLY A 23 16.19 -27.24 -12.64
N THR A 24 15.28 -26.44 -12.06
CA THR A 24 13.93 -26.91 -11.71
C THR A 24 13.08 -27.11 -12.97
N PHE A 25 12.61 -28.35 -13.20
CA PHE A 25 11.69 -28.67 -14.29
C PHE A 25 10.28 -28.15 -13.99
N VAL A 26 9.65 -27.53 -15.00
CA VAL A 26 8.27 -27.04 -14.94
C VAL A 26 7.51 -27.55 -16.17
N GLY A 27 6.56 -28.46 -15.93
CA GLY A 27 5.76 -29.04 -17.02
C GLY A 27 4.69 -28.08 -17.54
N LYS A 28 4.28 -28.30 -18.80
CA LYS A 28 3.16 -27.63 -19.45
C LYS A 28 1.90 -27.65 -18.60
N GLY A 29 1.25 -26.50 -18.47
CA GLY A 29 0.04 -26.29 -17.68
C GLY A 29 0.30 -25.99 -16.19
N SER A 30 1.55 -26.09 -15.72
CA SER A 30 1.91 -25.71 -14.35
C SER A 30 1.86 -24.20 -14.16
N PHE A 31 1.56 -23.75 -12.95
CA PHE A 31 1.69 -22.34 -12.56
C PHE A 31 3.01 -22.11 -11.84
N VAL A 32 3.77 -21.11 -12.29
CA VAL A 32 4.93 -20.59 -11.58
C VAL A 32 4.50 -19.29 -10.92
N SER A 33 4.69 -19.21 -9.61
CA SER A 33 4.32 -18.02 -8.84
C SER A 33 5.53 -17.40 -8.17
N TYR A 34 5.65 -16.08 -8.25
CA TYR A 34 6.65 -15.33 -7.51
C TYR A 34 6.00 -14.39 -6.50
N LEU A 35 6.58 -14.31 -5.31
CA LEU A 35 6.09 -13.49 -4.21
C LEU A 35 6.69 -12.09 -4.29
N ALA A 36 6.08 -11.20 -5.08
CA ALA A 36 6.52 -9.82 -5.26
C ALA A 36 6.73 -9.08 -3.92
N ASN A 37 5.88 -9.34 -2.92
CA ASN A 37 6.01 -8.74 -1.59
C ASN A 37 7.28 -9.18 -0.84
N SER A 38 7.66 -10.46 -0.95
CA SER A 38 8.86 -11.02 -0.31
C SER A 38 10.11 -10.65 -1.09
N MET A 39 10.11 -10.85 -2.41
CA MET A 39 11.23 -10.49 -3.27
C MET A 39 11.53 -8.99 -3.25
N GLY A 40 10.48 -8.16 -3.10
CA GLY A 40 10.60 -6.72 -2.88
C GLY A 40 11.34 -6.31 -1.60
N ARG A 41 11.77 -7.25 -0.76
CA ARG A 41 12.56 -7.02 0.47
C ARG A 41 13.82 -7.87 0.56
N MET A 42 14.15 -8.61 -0.50
CA MET A 42 15.35 -9.44 -0.50
C MET A 42 16.59 -8.59 -0.81
N GLU A 43 17.55 -8.60 0.10
CA GLU A 43 18.85 -7.94 -0.06
C GLU A 43 19.60 -8.46 -1.29
N SER A 44 19.52 -9.76 -1.59
CA SER A 44 20.16 -10.35 -2.78
C SER A 44 19.67 -9.78 -4.12
N ILE A 45 18.47 -9.18 -4.15
CA ILE A 45 17.88 -8.58 -5.35
C ILE A 45 18.05 -7.06 -5.34
N TRP A 46 17.94 -6.43 -4.17
CA TRP A 46 17.81 -4.97 -4.05
C TRP A 46 18.97 -4.28 -3.32
N GLY A 47 19.90 -5.03 -2.73
CA GLY A 47 20.96 -4.52 -1.84
C GLY A 47 20.45 -4.17 -0.44
N ASP A 48 21.34 -3.61 0.38
CA ASP A 48 21.12 -3.28 1.80
C ASP A 48 19.93 -2.32 2.02
N ASP A 49 19.60 -1.53 1.01
CA ASP A 49 18.48 -0.59 1.01
C ASP A 49 17.14 -1.22 0.58
N CYS A 50 17.04 -2.56 0.59
CA CYS A 50 15.84 -3.28 0.18
C CYS A 50 14.59 -2.86 0.97
N GLY A 51 14.74 -2.32 2.17
CA GLY A 51 13.64 -1.80 3.00
C GLY A 51 13.22 -0.35 2.66
N GLU A 52 14.00 0.37 1.86
CA GLU A 52 13.80 1.79 1.62
C GLU A 52 12.86 2.08 0.44
N TYR A 53 12.09 3.15 0.56
CA TYR A 53 11.24 3.61 -0.54
C TYR A 53 12.09 4.37 -1.57
N LYS A 54 12.40 3.72 -2.69
CA LYS A 54 13.14 4.31 -3.83
C LYS A 54 12.29 4.34 -5.09
N PRO A 55 11.85 5.54 -5.56
CA PRO A 55 10.89 5.66 -6.62
C PRO A 55 11.41 5.23 -8.01
N GLU A 56 12.72 5.13 -8.21
CA GLU A 56 13.35 4.78 -9.48
C GLU A 56 13.15 3.30 -9.86
N ARG A 57 12.77 2.45 -8.89
CA ARG A 57 12.76 0.98 -9.00
C ARG A 57 11.40 0.36 -9.37
N MET A 58 10.54 1.06 -10.12
CA MET A 58 9.12 0.69 -10.25
C MET A 58 8.60 0.61 -11.68
N CYS A 59 7.49 -0.11 -11.85
CA CYS A 59 6.88 -0.47 -13.15
C CYS A 59 6.35 0.73 -13.95
N LEU A 60 6.16 0.52 -15.26
CA LEU A 60 5.71 1.53 -16.22
C LEU A 60 4.39 2.22 -15.80
N GLY A 61 3.44 1.46 -15.24
CA GLY A 61 2.14 1.99 -14.78
C GLY A 61 2.19 2.85 -13.52
N LYS A 62 3.36 2.97 -12.88
CA LYS A 62 3.53 3.71 -11.61
C LYS A 62 3.08 5.16 -11.71
N GLU A 63 3.54 5.88 -12.72
CA GLU A 63 3.35 7.34 -12.76
C GLU A 63 1.86 7.67 -12.85
N MET A 64 1.11 6.91 -13.65
CA MET A 64 -0.34 7.02 -13.72
C MET A 64 -1.01 6.73 -12.37
N ALA A 65 -0.64 5.63 -11.73
CA ALA A 65 -1.18 5.27 -10.40
C ALA A 65 -0.87 6.35 -9.35
N TYR A 66 0.30 7.00 -9.43
CA TYR A 66 0.71 8.07 -8.53
C TYR A 66 -0.07 9.35 -8.76
N ILE A 67 -0.37 9.70 -10.01
CA ILE A 67 -1.23 10.84 -10.31
C ILE A 67 -2.61 10.61 -9.70
N GLN A 68 -3.22 9.44 -9.93
CA GLN A 68 -4.52 9.10 -9.35
C GLN A 68 -4.50 9.15 -7.81
N MET A 69 -3.50 8.52 -7.19
CA MET A 69 -3.35 8.50 -5.73
C MET A 69 -3.16 9.91 -5.15
N LYS A 70 -2.33 10.75 -5.79
CA LYS A 70 -2.14 12.15 -5.38
C LYS A 70 -3.43 12.96 -5.51
N CYS A 71 -4.17 12.80 -6.61
CA CYS A 71 -5.45 13.48 -6.79
C CYS A 71 -6.47 13.09 -5.72
N ILE A 72 -6.57 11.80 -5.39
CA ILE A 72 -7.46 11.30 -4.32
C ILE A 72 -7.00 11.83 -2.96
N ALA A 73 -5.71 11.69 -2.62
CA ALA A 73 -5.16 12.15 -1.35
C ALA A 73 -5.35 13.66 -1.15
N ALA A 74 -5.05 14.47 -2.18
CA ALA A 74 -5.26 15.91 -2.14
C ALA A 74 -6.75 16.27 -1.95
N SER A 75 -7.66 15.54 -2.62
CA SER A 75 -9.10 15.76 -2.50
C SER A 75 -9.62 15.45 -1.09
N VAL A 76 -9.11 14.38 -0.46
CA VAL A 76 -9.46 14.00 0.91
C VAL A 76 -8.88 15.00 1.91
N LEU A 77 -7.58 15.29 1.83
CA LEU A 77 -6.87 16.21 2.74
C LEU A 77 -7.43 17.64 2.70
N LYS A 78 -7.93 18.08 1.55
CA LYS A 78 -8.54 19.42 1.41
C LYS A 78 -9.92 19.51 2.06
N LYS A 79 -10.62 18.39 2.20
CA LYS A 79 -12.00 18.35 2.71
C LYS A 79 -12.10 17.84 4.14
N PHE A 80 -11.13 17.07 4.60
CA PHE A 80 -11.20 16.38 5.88
C PHE A 80 -9.90 16.53 6.67
N SER A 81 -10.04 16.77 7.97
CA SER A 81 -9.00 16.43 8.95
C SER A 81 -9.19 14.99 9.39
N PHE A 82 -8.14 14.29 9.76
CA PHE A 82 -8.26 12.93 10.29
C PHE A 82 -7.27 12.64 11.41
N ASP A 83 -7.73 11.85 12.37
CA ASP A 83 -6.90 11.26 13.41
C ASP A 83 -6.74 9.76 13.11
N VAL A 84 -5.50 9.33 12.90
CA VAL A 84 -5.17 7.92 12.65
C VAL A 84 -5.11 7.20 13.99
N LEU A 85 -5.97 6.20 14.17
CA LEU A 85 -6.13 5.45 15.42
C LEU A 85 -5.26 4.19 15.41
N VAL A 86 -3.95 4.37 15.21
CA VAL A 86 -2.98 3.26 15.20
C VAL A 86 -2.19 3.29 16.51
N GLU A 87 -2.17 2.14 17.21
CA GLU A 87 -1.34 1.94 18.39
C GLU A 87 0.15 2.13 18.03
N GLU A 88 0.86 2.91 18.84
CA GLU A 88 2.27 3.22 18.59
C GLU A 88 3.13 1.95 18.57
N GLY A 89 3.97 1.82 17.54
CA GLY A 89 4.83 0.64 17.34
C GLY A 89 4.16 -0.58 16.69
N LYS A 90 2.84 -0.53 16.41
CA LYS A 90 2.12 -1.66 15.78
C LYS A 90 2.18 -1.57 14.26
N VAL A 91 2.73 -2.61 13.62
CA VAL A 91 2.75 -2.73 12.16
C VAL A 91 1.37 -3.19 11.66
N PRO A 92 0.77 -2.55 10.63
CA PRO A 92 -0.48 -3.01 10.04
C PRO A 92 -0.39 -4.46 9.55
N GLN A 93 -1.33 -5.30 9.97
CA GLN A 93 -1.46 -6.64 9.40
C GLN A 93 -2.02 -6.56 7.98
N HIS A 94 -1.52 -7.40 7.08
CA HIS A 94 -2.01 -7.47 5.71
C HIS A 94 -2.77 -8.76 5.43
N VAL A 95 -3.82 -8.67 4.61
CA VAL A 95 -4.52 -9.83 4.06
C VAL A 95 -4.11 -9.99 2.61
N LEU A 96 -3.60 -11.18 2.29
CA LEU A 96 -3.26 -11.59 0.93
C LEU A 96 -4.53 -12.10 0.24
N SER A 97 -5.16 -11.25 -0.58
CA SER A 97 -6.25 -11.62 -1.50
C SER A 97 -5.79 -11.31 -2.93
N LEU A 98 -6.70 -11.11 -3.89
CA LEU A 98 -6.34 -10.60 -5.22
C LEU A 98 -5.51 -9.31 -5.12
N THR A 99 -5.79 -8.50 -4.11
CA THR A 99 -4.92 -7.41 -3.69
C THR A 99 -4.46 -7.55 -2.24
N MET A 100 -3.25 -7.05 -1.95
CA MET A 100 -2.74 -6.90 -0.59
C MET A 100 -3.40 -5.69 0.06
N ARG A 101 -4.19 -5.94 1.11
CA ARG A 101 -4.95 -4.90 1.83
C ARG A 101 -4.62 -4.93 3.32
N MET A 102 -4.78 -3.80 4.00
CA MET A 102 -4.71 -3.77 5.47
C MET A 102 -5.88 -4.53 6.07
N LYS A 103 -5.60 -5.42 7.01
CA LYS A 103 -6.61 -6.17 7.76
C LYS A 103 -7.40 -5.19 8.62
N GLY A 104 -8.71 -5.13 8.42
CA GLY A 104 -9.57 -4.17 9.13
C GLY A 104 -9.50 -2.74 8.58
N GLY A 105 -8.80 -2.50 7.47
CA GLY A 105 -8.64 -1.17 6.88
C GLY A 105 -7.68 -0.27 7.68
N LEU A 106 -7.78 1.04 7.43
CA LEU A 106 -7.07 2.06 8.22
C LEU A 106 -8.06 2.64 9.24
N PRO A 107 -7.94 2.33 10.54
CA PRO A 107 -8.80 2.93 11.55
C PRO A 107 -8.48 4.42 11.68
N ALA A 108 -9.46 5.27 11.36
CA ALA A 108 -9.32 6.72 11.42
C ALA A 108 -10.66 7.40 11.73
N CYS A 109 -10.61 8.50 12.48
CA CYS A 109 -11.72 9.42 12.62
C CYS A 109 -11.57 10.56 11.61
N LEU A 110 -12.64 10.92 10.89
CA LEU A 110 -12.64 11.99 9.90
C LEU A 110 -13.54 13.14 10.36
N TYR A 111 -13.07 14.37 10.14
CA TYR A 111 -13.78 15.60 10.44
C TYR A 111 -13.85 16.46 9.19
N GLU A 112 -15.04 16.87 8.76
CA GLU A 112 -15.18 17.76 7.61
C GLU A 112 -14.64 19.17 7.95
N LEU A 113 -13.72 19.65 7.11
CA LEU A 113 -13.15 20.98 7.21
C LEU A 113 -14.18 21.99 6.67
N ARG A 114 -14.99 22.57 7.56
CA ARG A 114 -15.84 23.71 7.20
C ARG A 114 -14.95 24.92 6.89
N LYS A 115 -15.18 25.54 5.72
CA LYS A 115 -14.41 26.69 5.21
C LYS A 115 -14.37 27.92 6.15
N GLU A 116 -15.27 27.99 7.12
CA GLU A 116 -15.45 29.16 7.99
C GLU A 116 -14.62 29.11 9.29
N TRP A 117 -14.00 27.96 9.63
CA TRP A 117 -13.36 27.74 10.95
C TRP A 117 -11.83 27.76 10.93
N VAL A 118 -11.20 27.96 9.76
CA VAL A 118 -9.74 27.86 9.60
C VAL A 118 -8.98 28.92 10.42
N PHE A 119 -9.63 30.02 10.81
CA PHE A 119 -8.99 31.06 11.64
C PHE A 119 -9.16 30.86 13.16
N GLU A 120 -10.21 30.19 13.64
CA GLU A 120 -10.41 30.01 15.10
C GLU A 120 -9.62 28.83 15.68
N PHE A 121 -9.26 27.85 14.86
CA PHE A 121 -8.64 26.60 15.33
C PHE A 121 -7.19 26.75 15.81
N TYR A 122 -6.50 27.83 15.41
CA TYR A 122 -5.13 28.10 15.90
C TYR A 122 -5.10 28.63 17.34
N GLU A 123 -6.24 29.03 17.93
CA GLU A 123 -6.27 29.58 19.29
C GLU A 123 -7.04 28.73 20.32
N LYS A 124 -7.89 27.77 19.93
CA LYS A 124 -8.64 26.96 20.90
C LYS A 124 -8.73 25.49 20.51
N LYS A 125 -8.22 24.61 21.39
CA LYS A 125 -8.53 23.17 21.41
C LYS A 125 -10.03 22.99 21.64
N PRO A 126 -10.82 22.44 20.69
CA PRO A 126 -12.22 22.15 20.96
C PRO A 126 -12.34 20.82 21.72
N GLU A 127 -13.10 20.84 22.82
CA GLU A 127 -13.56 19.64 23.50
C GLU A 127 -14.45 18.81 22.55
N VAL A 128 -14.07 17.55 22.36
CA VAL A 128 -14.73 16.61 21.45
C VAL A 128 -16.07 16.18 22.07
N LYS A 129 -17.20 16.57 21.44
CA LYS A 129 -18.50 15.92 21.67
C LYS A 129 -18.70 14.82 20.64
N VAL A 130 -18.64 13.57 21.10
CA VAL A 130 -19.01 12.38 20.32
C VAL A 130 -20.54 12.26 20.33
N ILE A 131 -21.18 12.34 19.17
CA ILE A 131 -22.60 12.04 18.98
C ILE A 131 -22.68 10.69 18.27
N TYR A 132 -23.27 9.70 18.94
CA TYR A 132 -23.65 8.43 18.31
C TYR A 132 -25.05 8.59 17.70
N HIS A 133 -25.21 8.17 16.44
CA HIS A 133 -26.51 7.85 15.84
C HIS A 133 -26.58 6.35 15.60
#